data_AF-E0S4D1-F1
#
_entry.id   AF-E0S4D1-F1
#
_cell.length_a   1.000
_cell.length_b   1.000
_cell.length_c   1.000
_cell.angle_alpha   90.00
_cell.angle_beta   90.00
_cell.angle_gamma   90.00
#
_symmetry.space_group_name_H-M   'P 1'
#
loop_
_entity.id
_entity.type
_entity.pdbx_description
1 polymer ?
#
loop_
_entity_poly.entity_id
_entity_poly.type
_entity_poly.pdbx_seq_one_letter_code
_entity_poly.pdbx_strand_id
1 'polypeptide(L)'
;MATYQNRTLIHEYTQILCGSKSKFSNPFFSKQNRQRGEQYAYELFRIAIEIFLHWTPEQANKRLNQEVIKKMRLDIALSYIDLPDEALASNDYSWILHKLYPDIPYNMEGQTLAIYDAVLNGTRNKWPKNFFEGIEGYDRACICLRKMIETHMHWDNLEDLHRQFATGEGSKMLRQYRLNKIMGIVFGDPLSYLYAALPDEQKDPFLYHYYSVIYFYEQEKKQEARFMASSSQNGKN
;
A
#
# COMPACT_ATOMS: atom_id res chain seq x y z
N MET A 1 -21.81 -22.39 7.90
CA MET A 1 -20.81 -22.55 8.99
C MET A 1 -20.43 -21.23 9.69
N ALA A 2 -20.59 -20.05 9.07
CA ALA A 2 -20.26 -18.76 9.68
C ALA A 2 -21.07 -18.36 10.94
N THR A 3 -22.32 -18.84 11.08
CA THR A 3 -23.24 -18.44 12.16
C THR A 3 -22.86 -18.93 13.56
N TYR A 4 -22.16 -20.07 13.68
CA TYR A 4 -21.77 -20.62 14.99
C TYR A 4 -20.53 -19.92 15.55
N GLN A 5 -19.53 -19.65 14.69
CA GLN A 5 -18.30 -18.95 15.10
C GLN A 5 -18.57 -17.51 15.52
N ASN A 6 -19.49 -16.80 14.86
CA ASN A 6 -19.90 -15.47 15.27
C ASN A 6 -20.57 -15.45 16.66
N ARG A 7 -21.41 -16.44 16.98
CA ARG A 7 -22.03 -16.53 18.32
C ARG A 7 -21.00 -16.74 19.42
N THR A 8 -19.99 -17.57 19.18
CA THR A 8 -18.90 -17.78 20.14
C THR A 8 -18.04 -16.53 20.29
N LEU A 9 -17.73 -15.83 19.20
CA LEU A 9 -16.97 -14.57 19.24
C LEU A 9 -17.73 -13.46 20.00
N ILE A 10 -19.03 -13.29 19.73
CA ILE A 10 -19.91 -12.34 20.45
C ILE A 10 -19.95 -12.68 21.94
N HIS A 11 -20.11 -13.96 22.29
CA HIS A 11 -20.17 -14.39 23.69
C HIS A 11 -18.85 -14.10 24.42
N GLU A 12 -17.71 -14.47 23.83
CA GLU A 12 -16.40 -14.17 24.44
C GLU A 12 -16.15 -12.67 24.54
N TYR A 13 -16.53 -11.91 23.52
CA TYR A 13 -16.36 -10.46 23.56
C TYR A 13 -17.22 -9.81 24.64
N THR A 14 -18.46 -10.27 24.81
CA THR A 14 -19.35 -9.83 25.90
C THR A 14 -18.73 -10.11 27.27
N GLN A 15 -18.14 -11.29 27.47
CA GLN A 15 -17.43 -11.62 28.71
C GLN A 15 -16.23 -10.70 28.97
N ILE A 16 -15.51 -10.32 27.90
CA ILE A 16 -14.37 -9.40 27.99
C ILE A 16 -14.84 -7.98 28.33
N LEU A 17 -15.93 -7.51 27.75
CA LEU A 17 -16.51 -6.20 28.06
C LEU A 17 -17.05 -6.13 29.50
N CYS A 18 -17.73 -7.19 29.96
CA CYS A 18 -18.25 -7.30 31.33
C CYS A 18 -17.16 -7.59 32.39
N GLY A 19 -15.91 -7.79 31.97
CA GLY A 19 -14.78 -8.03 32.88
C GLY A 19 -14.70 -9.44 33.47
N SER A 20 -15.57 -10.37 33.05
CA SER A 20 -15.52 -11.78 33.48
C SER A 20 -14.41 -12.58 32.81
N LYS A 21 -13.85 -12.05 31.72
CA LYS A 21 -12.67 -12.61 31.03
C LYS A 21 -11.69 -11.49 30.66
N SER A 22 -10.39 -11.75 30.75
CA SER A 22 -9.36 -10.73 30.46
C SER A 22 -8.82 -10.78 29.02
N LYS A 23 -8.97 -11.91 28.32
CA LYS A 23 -8.39 -12.16 26.98
C LYS A 23 -9.29 -13.07 26.14
N PHE A 24 -9.22 -12.93 24.82
CA PHE A 24 -9.85 -13.88 23.89
C PHE A 24 -9.18 -15.26 23.96
N SER A 25 -9.94 -16.31 23.66
CA SER A 25 -9.39 -17.67 23.52
C SER A 25 -8.44 -17.77 22.32
N ASN A 26 -7.42 -18.63 22.44
CA ASN A 26 -6.42 -18.90 21.40
C ASN A 26 -6.94 -19.19 19.97
N PRO A 27 -8.14 -19.75 19.73
CA PRO A 27 -8.61 -19.99 18.36
C PRO A 27 -8.84 -18.73 17.52
N PHE A 28 -9.07 -17.57 18.16
CA PHE A 28 -9.42 -16.32 17.46
C PHE A 28 -8.20 -15.46 17.15
N PHE A 29 -7.29 -15.32 18.11
CA PHE A 29 -6.13 -14.42 18.00
C PHE A 29 -4.84 -15.16 18.33
N SER A 30 -4.45 -16.11 17.47
CA SER A 30 -3.17 -16.81 17.57
C SER A 30 -2.13 -16.19 16.64
N LYS A 31 -0.87 -16.13 17.09
CA LYS A 31 0.27 -15.67 16.27
C LYS A 31 0.53 -16.54 15.05
N GLN A 32 0.04 -17.79 15.05
CA GLN A 32 0.29 -18.78 14.01
C GLN A 32 -0.60 -18.59 12.77
N ASN A 33 -1.68 -17.80 12.86
CA ASN A 33 -2.63 -17.66 11.76
C ASN A 33 -3.14 -16.21 11.62
N ARG A 34 -2.23 -15.30 11.22
CA ARG A 34 -2.46 -13.85 11.15
C ARG A 34 -3.63 -13.47 10.23
N GLN A 35 -3.75 -14.09 9.04
CA GLN A 35 -4.86 -13.84 8.10
C GLN A 35 -6.23 -14.13 8.73
N ARG A 36 -6.34 -15.23 9.46
CA ARG A 36 -7.59 -15.58 10.14
C ARG A 36 -7.87 -14.64 11.32
N GLY A 37 -6.82 -14.21 12.02
CA GLY A 37 -6.90 -13.19 13.07
C GLY A 37 -7.38 -11.84 12.55
N GLU A 38 -6.94 -11.44 11.36
CA GLU A 38 -7.39 -10.21 10.69
C GLU A 38 -8.88 -10.27 10.32
N GLN A 39 -9.36 -11.39 9.78
CA GLN A 39 -10.80 -11.58 9.52
C GLN A 39 -11.64 -11.47 10.79
N TYR A 40 -11.19 -12.07 11.89
CA TYR A 40 -11.87 -11.92 13.19
C TYR A 40 -11.76 -10.51 13.75
N ALA A 41 -10.68 -9.78 13.46
CA ALA A 41 -10.55 -8.40 13.87
C ALA A 41 -11.61 -7.53 13.17
N TYR A 42 -11.75 -7.64 11.85
CA TYR A 42 -12.80 -6.95 11.11
C TYR A 42 -14.20 -7.30 11.63
N GLU A 43 -14.49 -8.59 11.83
CA GLU A 43 -15.78 -9.02 12.36
C GLU A 43 -16.05 -8.46 13.76
N LEU A 44 -15.02 -8.38 14.61
CA LEU A 44 -15.13 -7.81 15.94
C LEU A 44 -15.40 -6.30 15.91
N PHE A 45 -14.76 -5.56 14.99
CA PHE A 45 -15.09 -4.15 14.75
C PHE A 45 -16.54 -3.99 14.27
N ARG A 46 -17.00 -4.85 13.36
CA ARG A 46 -18.38 -4.86 12.88
C ARG A 46 -19.38 -5.09 14.02
N ILE A 47 -19.15 -6.12 14.83
CA ILE A 47 -19.95 -6.44 16.02
C ILE A 47 -19.98 -5.25 17.00
N ALA A 48 -18.83 -4.65 17.30
CA ALA A 48 -18.76 -3.50 18.20
C ALA A 48 -19.59 -2.32 17.66
N ILE A 49 -19.50 -2.02 16.37
CA ILE A 49 -20.20 -0.91 15.72
C ILE A 49 -21.72 -1.18 15.64
N GLU A 50 -22.12 -2.31 15.07
CA GLU A 50 -23.53 -2.59 14.75
C GLU A 50 -24.33 -3.07 15.98
N ILE A 51 -23.73 -3.94 16.80
CA ILE A 51 -24.44 -4.66 17.88
C ILE A 51 -24.32 -3.93 19.22
N PHE A 52 -23.15 -3.44 19.59
CA PHE A 52 -22.96 -2.83 20.91
C PHE A 52 -23.14 -1.31 20.90
N LEU A 53 -22.65 -0.63 19.86
CA LEU A 53 -22.77 0.82 19.73
C LEU A 53 -24.02 1.25 18.96
N HIS A 54 -24.62 0.33 18.20
CA HIS A 54 -25.77 0.58 17.32
C HIS A 54 -25.55 1.76 16.37
N TRP A 55 -24.33 1.88 15.84
CA TRP A 55 -23.98 2.94 14.91
C TRP A 55 -24.20 2.49 13.48
N THR A 56 -24.67 3.44 12.67
CA THR A 56 -24.59 3.35 11.21
C THR A 56 -23.14 3.54 10.74
N PRO A 57 -22.78 3.07 9.54
CA PRO A 57 -21.44 3.30 8.97
C PRO A 57 -21.03 4.78 8.99
N GLU A 58 -21.95 5.71 8.71
CA GLU A 58 -21.70 7.15 8.70
C GLU A 58 -21.45 7.70 10.11
N GLN A 59 -22.16 7.19 11.11
CA GLN A 59 -21.93 7.54 12.50
C GLN A 59 -20.59 6.98 12.98
N ALA A 60 -20.24 5.75 12.59
CA ALA A 60 -18.95 5.15 12.89
C ALA A 60 -17.81 5.98 12.30
N ASN A 61 -17.95 6.47 11.06
CA ASN A 61 -16.94 7.32 10.41
C ASN A 61 -16.68 8.63 11.17
N LYS A 62 -17.69 9.18 11.84
CA LYS A 62 -17.57 10.43 12.60
C LYS A 62 -17.15 10.24 14.05
N ARG A 63 -17.41 9.06 14.63
CA ARG A 63 -17.33 8.84 16.08
C ARG A 63 -16.27 7.82 16.49
N LEU A 64 -15.84 6.94 15.59
CA LEU A 64 -14.81 5.97 15.88
C LEU A 64 -13.47 6.69 16.09
N ASN A 65 -12.94 6.58 17.30
CA ASN A 65 -11.67 7.18 17.68
C ASN A 65 -10.95 6.29 18.70
N GLN A 66 -9.77 6.71 19.13
CA GLN A 66 -8.93 5.92 20.02
C GLN A 66 -9.59 5.67 21.39
N GLU A 67 -10.39 6.61 21.89
CA GLU A 67 -11.12 6.43 23.16
C GLU A 67 -12.19 5.34 23.03
N VAL A 68 -12.92 5.34 21.92
CA VAL A 68 -13.94 4.33 21.63
C VAL A 68 -13.28 2.96 21.50
N ILE A 69 -12.16 2.86 20.78
CA ILE A 69 -11.40 1.60 20.64
C ILE A 69 -11.00 1.06 22.02
N LYS A 70 -10.46 1.91 22.91
CA LYS A 70 -10.07 1.50 24.26
C LYS A 70 -11.27 1.09 25.12
N LYS A 71 -12.35 1.90 25.12
CA LYS A 71 -13.58 1.59 25.87
C LYS A 71 -14.20 0.27 25.43
N MET A 72 -14.16 0.00 24.12
CA MET A 72 -14.64 -1.23 23.51
C MET A 72 -13.59 -2.36 23.54
N ARG A 73 -12.41 -2.16 24.14
CA ARG A 73 -11.31 -3.15 24.20
C ARG A 73 -10.92 -3.74 22.84
N LEU A 74 -10.98 -2.92 21.79
CA LEU A 74 -10.67 -3.30 20.41
C LEU A 74 -9.16 -3.27 20.11
N ASP A 75 -8.31 -2.88 21.07
CA ASP A 75 -6.85 -2.81 20.89
C ASP A 75 -6.23 -4.14 20.43
N ILE A 76 -6.77 -5.27 20.93
CA ILE A 76 -6.33 -6.60 20.51
C ILE A 76 -6.64 -6.78 19.03
N ALA A 77 -7.88 -6.52 18.60
CA ALA A 77 -8.29 -6.63 17.20
C ALA A 77 -7.45 -5.73 16.29
N LEU A 78 -7.25 -4.48 16.73
CA LEU A 78 -6.45 -3.47 16.02
C LEU A 78 -5.04 -3.98 15.72
N SER A 79 -4.42 -4.73 16.63
CA SER A 79 -3.07 -5.28 16.45
C SER A 79 -2.95 -6.37 15.37
N TYR A 80 -4.08 -6.94 14.93
CA TYR A 80 -4.14 -7.94 13.86
C TYR A 80 -4.53 -7.35 12.50
N ILE A 81 -4.98 -6.09 12.46
CA ILE A 81 -5.26 -5.39 11.20
C ILE A 81 -3.97 -4.71 10.74
N ASP A 82 -3.58 -4.96 9.49
CA ASP A 82 -2.47 -4.26 8.86
C ASP A 82 -2.92 -2.85 8.48
N LEU A 83 -2.93 -1.97 9.49
CA LEU A 83 -3.12 -0.53 9.30
C LEU A 83 -1.87 0.08 8.67
N PRO A 84 -2.03 0.97 7.69
CA PRO A 84 -0.97 1.88 7.31
C PRO A 84 -0.49 2.64 8.56
N ASP A 85 0.82 2.80 8.75
CA ASP A 85 1.40 3.48 9.91
C ASP A 85 0.82 4.90 10.10
N GLU A 86 0.28 5.50 9.03
CA GLU A 86 -0.34 6.82 8.99
C GLU A 86 -1.71 6.86 9.62
N ALA A 87 -2.54 5.86 9.32
CA ALA A 87 -3.86 5.71 9.91
C ALA A 87 -3.72 5.57 11.44
N LEU A 88 -2.68 4.85 11.88
CA LEU A 88 -2.35 4.71 13.30
C LEU A 88 -1.83 6.03 13.91
N ALA A 89 -0.96 6.76 13.21
CA ALA A 89 -0.37 8.02 13.71
C ALA A 89 -1.38 9.17 13.77
N SER A 90 -2.32 9.23 12.83
CA SER A 90 -3.37 10.25 12.77
C SER A 90 -4.60 9.91 13.60
N ASN A 91 -4.65 8.72 14.22
CA ASN A 91 -5.86 8.13 14.80
C ASN A 91 -7.04 8.12 13.81
N ASP A 92 -6.74 8.03 12.51
CA ASP A 92 -7.74 7.92 11.45
C ASP A 92 -8.07 6.45 11.21
N TYR A 93 -9.20 6.01 11.75
CA TYR A 93 -9.70 4.64 11.59
C TYR A 93 -10.62 4.49 10.36
N SER A 94 -10.70 5.50 9.48
CA SER A 94 -11.50 5.44 8.26
C SER A 94 -11.08 4.29 7.34
N TRP A 95 -9.81 3.87 7.38
CA TRP A 95 -9.35 2.67 6.68
C TRP A 95 -10.10 1.41 7.09
N ILE A 96 -10.27 1.19 8.41
CA ILE A 96 -10.99 0.02 8.94
C ILE A 96 -12.45 0.10 8.49
N LEU A 97 -13.04 1.29 8.54
CA LEU A 97 -14.43 1.49 8.16
C LEU A 97 -14.65 1.31 6.67
N HIS A 98 -13.75 1.78 5.81
CA HIS A 98 -13.80 1.54 4.36
C HIS A 98 -13.66 0.06 4.03
N LYS A 99 -12.83 -0.68 4.78
CA LYS A 99 -12.71 -2.14 4.64
C LYS A 99 -13.96 -2.90 5.06
N LEU A 100 -14.67 -2.41 6.07
CA LEU A 100 -15.94 -3.01 6.55
C LEU A 100 -17.15 -2.59 5.70
N TYR A 101 -17.15 -1.34 5.27
CA TYR A 101 -18.24 -0.66 4.60
C TYR A 101 -17.65 0.12 3.40
N PRO A 102 -17.59 -0.50 2.21
CA PRO A 102 -16.97 0.11 1.02
C PRO A 102 -17.56 1.47 0.62
N ASP A 103 -18.80 1.75 1.03
CA ASP A 103 -19.49 3.03 0.79
C ASP A 103 -18.90 4.20 1.59
N ILE A 104 -18.13 3.92 2.65
CA ILE A 104 -17.44 4.96 3.41
C ILE A 104 -16.22 5.43 2.60
N PRO A 105 -16.14 6.72 2.24
CA PRO A 105 -15.05 7.23 1.44
C PRO A 105 -13.74 7.18 2.24
N TYR A 106 -12.68 6.69 1.60
CA TYR A 106 -11.33 6.70 2.13
C TYR A 106 -10.40 7.42 1.14
N ASN A 107 -9.74 8.47 1.61
CA ASN A 107 -8.83 9.26 0.78
C ASN A 107 -7.44 8.59 0.71
N MET A 108 -7.35 7.47 0.00
CA MET A 108 -6.08 6.74 -0.18
C MET A 108 -5.01 7.63 -0.83
N GLU A 109 -5.40 8.38 -1.85
CA GLU A 109 -4.49 9.25 -2.60
C GLU A 109 -3.87 10.32 -1.70
N GLY A 110 -4.68 11.08 -0.96
CA GLY A 110 -4.18 12.10 -0.05
C GLY A 110 -3.25 11.56 1.03
N GLN A 111 -3.56 10.39 1.61
CA GLN A 111 -2.69 9.76 2.60
C GLN A 111 -1.36 9.30 1.97
N THR A 112 -1.42 8.76 0.76
CA THR A 112 -0.25 8.28 0.02
C THR A 112 0.69 9.45 -0.31
N LEU A 113 0.14 10.55 -0.79
CA LEU A 113 0.90 11.75 -1.11
C LEU A 113 1.54 12.37 0.14
N ALA A 114 0.82 12.44 1.26
CA ALA A 114 1.37 12.95 2.52
C ALA A 114 2.60 12.14 2.99
N ILE A 115 2.56 10.81 2.85
CA ILE A 115 3.69 9.94 3.16
C ILE A 115 4.84 10.16 2.20
N TYR A 116 4.50 10.23 0.92
CA TYR A 116 5.49 10.40 -0.12
C TYR A 116 6.26 11.69 0.10
N ASP A 117 5.57 12.79 0.36
CA ASP A 117 6.14 14.09 0.70
C ASP A 117 7.01 13.99 1.97
N ALA A 118 6.54 13.31 3.02
CA ALA A 118 7.33 13.08 4.24
C ALA A 118 8.61 12.26 4.00
N VAL A 119 8.59 11.32 3.05
CA VAL A 119 9.75 10.50 2.66
C VAL A 119 10.73 11.30 1.80
N LEU A 120 10.23 12.17 0.93
CA LEU A 120 11.05 13.03 0.07
C LEU A 120 11.70 14.18 0.86
N ASN A 121 10.95 14.81 1.77
CA ASN A 121 11.44 15.93 2.58
C ASN A 121 12.32 15.50 3.77
N GLY A 122 12.45 14.18 4.00
CA GLY A 122 13.30 13.62 5.05
C GLY A 122 12.70 13.65 6.46
N THR A 123 11.46 14.14 6.63
CA THR A 123 10.72 14.02 7.89
C THR A 123 10.54 12.55 8.29
N ARG A 124 10.48 11.67 7.28
CA ARG A 124 10.47 10.22 7.44
C ARG A 124 11.60 9.59 6.62
N ASN A 125 12.47 8.84 7.30
CA ASN A 125 13.65 8.25 6.66
C ASN A 125 13.38 7.01 5.81
N LYS A 126 12.27 6.30 6.04
CA LYS A 126 11.93 5.03 5.39
C LYS A 126 10.44 4.97 5.07
N TRP A 127 10.08 4.21 4.04
CA TRP A 127 8.69 3.87 3.78
C TRP A 127 8.07 3.11 4.96
N PRO A 128 6.74 3.26 5.19
CA PRO A 128 6.00 2.43 6.13
C PRO A 128 6.19 0.96 5.84
N LYS A 129 6.00 0.13 6.87
CA LYS A 129 6.07 -1.32 6.67
C LYS A 129 4.94 -1.75 5.72
N ASN A 130 5.26 -2.62 4.76
CA ASN A 130 4.32 -3.18 3.79
C ASN A 130 3.56 -2.13 2.94
N PHE A 131 4.06 -0.89 2.87
CA PHE A 131 3.34 0.22 2.23
C PHE A 131 2.96 -0.04 0.77
N PHE A 132 3.86 -0.70 0.03
CA PHE A 132 3.70 -1.04 -1.38
C PHE A 132 3.34 -2.53 -1.60
N GLU A 133 2.88 -3.23 -0.57
CA GLU A 133 2.43 -4.63 -0.70
C GLU A 133 0.95 -4.72 -1.05
N GLY A 134 0.57 -5.76 -1.81
CA GLY A 134 -0.81 -6.00 -2.20
C GLY A 134 -1.33 -5.08 -3.31
N ILE A 135 -2.64 -5.14 -3.55
CA ILE A 135 -3.33 -4.36 -4.59
C ILE A 135 -3.23 -2.87 -4.26
N GLU A 136 -3.44 -2.51 -3.00
CA GLU A 136 -3.39 -1.10 -2.58
C GLU A 136 -1.96 -0.58 -2.56
N GLY A 137 -0.98 -1.45 -2.32
CA GLY A 137 0.43 -1.13 -2.48
C GLY A 137 0.81 -0.81 -3.93
N TYR A 138 0.22 -1.53 -4.89
CA TYR A 138 0.35 -1.24 -6.32
C TYR A 138 -0.24 0.13 -6.66
N ASP A 139 -1.48 0.41 -6.20
CA ASP A 139 -2.15 1.69 -6.43
C ASP A 139 -1.35 2.87 -5.83
N ARG A 140 -0.84 2.71 -4.60
CA ARG A 140 0.03 3.70 -3.94
C ARG A 140 1.28 4.01 -4.75
N ALA A 141 1.91 2.99 -5.34
CA ALA A 141 3.05 3.19 -6.20
C ALA A 141 2.67 4.03 -7.43
N CYS A 142 1.58 3.68 -8.11
CA CYS A 142 1.06 4.45 -9.25
C CYS A 142 0.79 5.91 -8.88
N ILE A 143 0.15 6.19 -7.74
CA ILE A 143 -0.09 7.54 -7.22
C ILE A 143 1.23 8.31 -7.04
N CYS A 144 2.23 7.69 -6.38
CA CYS A 144 3.53 8.32 -6.19
C CYS A 144 4.22 8.65 -7.52
N LEU A 145 4.14 7.76 -8.51
CA LEU A 145 4.75 8.01 -9.82
C LEU A 145 4.06 9.15 -10.56
N ARG A 146 2.73 9.18 -10.59
CA ARG A 146 1.98 10.29 -11.19
C ARG A 146 2.37 11.63 -10.57
N LYS A 147 2.43 11.69 -9.23
CA LYS A 147 2.86 12.89 -8.52
C LYS A 147 4.26 13.34 -8.93
N MET A 148 5.20 12.40 -9.07
CA MET A 148 6.56 12.70 -9.51
C MET A 148 6.59 13.29 -10.93
N ILE A 149 5.86 12.67 -11.87
CA ILE A 149 5.78 13.12 -13.26
C ILE A 149 5.19 14.53 -13.31
N GLU A 150 4.04 14.75 -12.65
CA GLU A 150 3.33 16.04 -12.64
C GLU A 150 4.14 17.17 -12.01
N THR A 151 4.93 16.87 -10.98
CA THR A 151 5.62 17.91 -10.18
C THR A 151 7.05 18.17 -10.67
N HIS A 152 7.70 17.18 -11.30
CA HIS A 152 9.15 17.21 -11.51
C HIS A 152 9.61 16.87 -12.92
N MET A 153 8.74 16.38 -13.81
CA MET A 153 9.09 16.10 -15.20
C MET A 153 8.47 17.11 -16.15
N HIS A 154 9.24 17.50 -17.16
CA HIS A 154 8.75 18.29 -18.28
C HIS A 154 8.65 17.36 -19.47
N TRP A 155 7.50 17.35 -20.12
CA TRP A 155 7.24 16.51 -21.29
C TRP A 155 6.25 17.21 -22.20
N ASP A 156 6.49 17.14 -23.51
CA ASP A 156 5.66 17.83 -24.51
C ASP A 156 4.42 17.04 -24.91
N ASN A 157 4.57 15.71 -24.92
CA ASN A 157 3.53 14.77 -25.32
C ASN A 157 3.81 13.36 -24.77
N LEU A 158 2.84 12.46 -24.93
CA LEU A 158 2.92 11.11 -24.37
C LEU A 158 4.10 10.29 -24.92
N GLU A 159 4.47 10.48 -26.18
CA GLU A 159 5.63 9.82 -26.80
C GLU A 159 6.94 10.26 -26.14
N ASP A 160 7.10 11.57 -25.90
CA ASP A 160 8.25 12.11 -25.17
C ASP A 160 8.36 11.52 -23.75
N LEU A 161 7.23 11.41 -23.03
CA LEU A 161 7.22 10.80 -21.71
C LEU A 161 7.70 9.34 -21.75
N HIS A 162 7.21 8.53 -22.70
CA HIS A 162 7.68 7.15 -22.87
C HIS A 162 9.17 7.09 -23.24
N ARG A 163 9.63 7.97 -24.13
CA ARG A 163 11.04 8.08 -24.50
C ARG A 163 11.91 8.38 -23.28
N GLN A 164 11.53 9.34 -22.44
CA GLN A 164 12.26 9.68 -21.22
C GLN A 164 12.39 8.48 -20.27
N PHE A 165 11.32 7.68 -20.11
CA PHE A 165 11.33 6.45 -19.31
C PHE A 165 12.13 5.30 -19.93
N ALA A 166 12.19 5.23 -21.26
CA ALA A 166 13.03 4.26 -21.97
C ALA A 166 14.53 4.58 -21.91
N THR A 167 14.89 5.81 -21.51
CA THR A 167 16.30 6.24 -21.42
C THR A 167 16.85 6.21 -19.99
N GLY A 168 18.12 6.60 -19.84
CA GLY A 168 18.74 6.77 -18.53
C GLY A 168 18.11 7.88 -17.68
N GLU A 169 17.34 8.80 -18.29
CA GLU A 169 16.69 9.92 -17.59
C GLU A 169 15.59 9.46 -16.64
N GLY A 170 14.63 8.65 -17.10
CA GLY A 170 13.57 8.12 -16.23
C GLY A 170 14.14 7.32 -15.06
N SER A 171 15.19 6.52 -15.30
CA SER A 171 15.90 5.82 -14.22
C SER A 171 16.59 6.77 -13.22
N LYS A 172 17.10 7.93 -13.65
CA LYS A 172 17.66 8.95 -12.76
C LYS A 172 16.56 9.59 -11.91
N MET A 173 15.45 9.96 -12.53
CA MET A 173 14.29 10.56 -11.83
C MET A 173 13.73 9.60 -10.78
N LEU A 174 13.50 8.33 -11.14
CA LEU A 174 13.04 7.31 -10.21
C LEU A 174 13.98 7.14 -9.01
N ARG A 175 15.31 7.25 -9.21
CA ARG A 175 16.28 7.21 -8.09
C ARG A 175 16.21 8.45 -7.22
N GLN A 176 16.20 9.63 -7.84
CA GLN A 176 16.15 10.93 -7.16
C GLN A 176 14.91 11.02 -6.25
N TYR A 177 13.76 10.57 -6.74
CA TYR A 177 12.50 10.62 -6.01
C TYR A 177 12.14 9.30 -5.30
N ARG A 178 13.14 8.46 -5.01
CA ARG A 178 13.04 7.25 -4.17
C ARG A 178 12.07 6.16 -4.66
N LEU A 179 11.71 6.16 -5.93
CA LEU A 179 10.81 5.19 -6.56
C LEU A 179 11.53 4.02 -7.25
N ASN A 180 12.85 4.11 -7.50
CA ASN A 180 13.58 3.09 -8.27
C ASN A 180 13.54 1.69 -7.66
N LYS A 181 13.61 1.57 -6.33
CA LYS A 181 13.52 0.26 -5.66
C LYS A 181 12.12 -0.32 -5.77
N ILE A 182 11.09 0.52 -5.66
CA ILE A 182 9.68 0.13 -5.77
C ILE A 182 9.38 -0.34 -7.18
N MET A 183 9.82 0.44 -8.19
CA MET A 183 9.78 0.07 -9.60
C MET A 183 10.31 -1.35 -9.82
N GLY A 184 11.53 -1.65 -9.36
CA GLY A 184 12.14 -2.96 -9.59
C GLY A 184 11.45 -4.13 -8.89
N ILE A 185 10.78 -3.89 -7.75
CA ILE A 185 10.09 -4.96 -6.99
C ILE A 185 8.68 -5.19 -7.53
N VAL A 186 7.94 -4.11 -7.80
CA VAL A 186 6.50 -4.18 -8.10
C VAL A 186 6.23 -4.28 -9.60
N PHE A 187 7.06 -3.62 -10.43
CA PHE A 187 6.81 -3.47 -11.87
C PHE A 187 7.92 -4.09 -12.74
N GLY A 188 9.11 -4.27 -12.19
CA GLY A 188 10.28 -4.83 -12.88
C GLY A 188 11.07 -3.79 -13.70
N ASP A 189 10.39 -2.92 -14.44
CA ASP A 189 11.03 -1.91 -15.28
C ASP A 189 10.30 -0.54 -15.30
N PRO A 190 10.99 0.55 -15.72
CA PRO A 190 10.41 1.89 -15.73
C PRO A 190 9.18 2.05 -16.61
N LEU A 191 9.10 1.36 -17.75
CA LEU A 191 7.98 1.51 -18.69
C LEU A 191 6.76 0.74 -18.24
N SER A 192 6.93 -0.46 -17.67
CA SER A 192 5.84 -1.16 -17.00
C SER A 192 5.24 -0.32 -15.88
N TYR A 193 6.09 0.40 -15.13
CA TYR A 193 5.62 1.29 -14.08
C TYR A 193 4.90 2.53 -14.63
N LEU A 194 5.44 3.17 -15.68
CA LEU A 194 4.77 4.29 -16.35
C LEU A 194 3.40 3.87 -16.87
N TYR A 195 3.34 2.79 -17.64
CA TYR A 195 2.10 2.30 -18.26
C TYR A 195 1.03 1.96 -17.21
N ALA A 196 1.44 1.37 -16.08
CA ALA A 196 0.55 1.09 -14.96
C ALA A 196 -0.02 2.35 -14.30
N ALA A 197 0.79 3.40 -14.17
CA ALA A 197 0.43 4.62 -13.47
C ALA A 197 -0.43 5.59 -14.32
N LEU A 198 -0.36 5.49 -15.65
CA LEU A 198 -1.12 6.34 -16.56
C LEU A 198 -2.64 6.12 -16.40
N PRO A 199 -3.45 7.18 -16.48
CA PRO A 199 -4.90 7.05 -16.65
C PRO A 199 -5.24 6.19 -17.86
N ASP A 200 -6.36 5.47 -17.81
CA ASP A 200 -6.76 4.56 -18.89
C ASP A 200 -6.91 5.28 -20.24
N GLU A 201 -7.32 6.54 -20.23
CA GLU A 201 -7.47 7.38 -21.43
C GLU A 201 -6.12 7.75 -22.07
N GLN A 202 -5.03 7.70 -21.31
CA GLN A 202 -3.67 8.01 -21.76
C GLN A 202 -2.84 6.75 -22.00
N LYS A 203 -3.38 5.55 -21.76
CA LYS A 203 -2.66 4.31 -22.05
C LYS A 203 -2.59 4.10 -23.56
N ASP A 204 -1.37 4.02 -24.05
CA ASP A 204 -1.08 3.70 -25.44
C ASP A 204 -0.25 2.41 -25.51
N PRO A 205 -0.87 1.26 -25.84
CA PRO A 205 -0.17 -0.01 -25.96
C PRO A 205 0.94 0.01 -27.01
N PHE A 206 0.78 0.79 -28.09
CA PHE A 206 1.79 0.87 -29.13
C PHE A 206 3.05 1.57 -28.60
N LEU A 207 2.89 2.74 -27.97
CA LEU A 207 4.02 3.48 -27.38
C LEU A 207 4.71 2.65 -26.29
N TYR A 208 3.95 1.98 -25.42
CA TYR A 208 4.49 1.08 -24.41
C TYR A 208 5.38 0.02 -25.05
N HIS A 209 4.85 -0.78 -25.99
CA HIS A 209 5.61 -1.87 -26.60
C HIS A 209 6.81 -1.38 -27.42
N TYR A 210 6.65 -0.30 -28.19
CA TYR A 210 7.72 0.28 -28.98
C TYR A 210 8.91 0.69 -28.10
N TYR A 211 8.64 1.44 -27.03
CA TYR A 211 9.69 1.90 -26.13
C TYR A 211 10.23 0.80 -25.22
N SER A 212 9.45 -0.24 -24.90
CA SER A 212 9.95 -1.42 -24.18
C SER A 212 11.04 -2.13 -24.98
N VAL A 213 10.84 -2.32 -26.30
CA VAL A 213 11.86 -2.93 -27.17
C VAL A 213 13.14 -2.09 -27.15
N ILE A 214 13.02 -0.77 -27.31
CA ILE A 214 14.17 0.15 -27.25
C ILE A 214 14.90 0.05 -25.91
N TYR A 215 14.15 0.08 -24.80
CA TYR A 215 14.70 0.00 -23.46
C TYR A 215 15.49 -1.30 -23.25
N PHE A 216 14.89 -2.46 -23.53
CA PHE A 216 15.53 -3.75 -23.30
C PHE A 216 16.75 -3.96 -24.19
N TYR A 217 16.68 -3.53 -25.46
CA TYR A 217 17.82 -3.57 -26.36
C TYR A 217 19.00 -2.72 -25.85
N GLU A 218 18.74 -1.52 -25.31
CA GLU A 218 19.76 -0.68 -24.69
C GLU A 218 20.33 -1.28 -23.40
N GLN A 219 19.54 -2.03 -22.62
CA GLN A 219 20.05 -2.75 -21.46
C GLN A 219 20.98 -3.91 -21.87
N GLU A 220 20.63 -4.66 -22.91
CA GLU A 220 21.42 -5.78 -23.43
C GLU A 220 22.79 -5.29 -23.92
N LYS A 221 22.82 -4.24 -24.76
CA LYS A 221 24.07 -3.59 -25.18
C LYS A 221 24.98 -3.20 -24.02
N LYS A 222 24.41 -2.64 -22.95
CA LYS A 222 25.17 -2.26 -21.75
C LYS A 222 25.72 -3.47 -21.00
N GLN A 223 24.97 -4.57 -20.96
CA GLN A 223 25.43 -5.82 -20.34
C GLN A 223 26.59 -6.43 -21.13
N GLU A 224 26.48 -6.50 -22.46
CA GLU A 224 27.56 -6.99 -23.33
C GLU A 224 28.83 -6.15 -23.19
N ALA A 225 28.70 -4.81 -23.22
CA ALA A 225 29.83 -3.91 -23.05
C ALA A 225 30.54 -4.11 -21.69
N ARG A 226 29.77 -4.34 -20.61
CA ARG A 226 30.30 -4.64 -19.28
C ARG A 226 31.01 -5.99 -19.24
N PHE A 227 30.42 -7.02 -19.86
CA PHE A 227 31.03 -8.34 -19.95
C PHE A 227 32.38 -8.28 -20.67
N MET A 228 32.43 -7.63 -21.84
CA MET A 228 33.67 -7.44 -22.62
C MET A 228 34.74 -6.66 -21.84
N ALA A 229 34.36 -5.63 -21.10
CA ALA A 229 35.28 -4.87 -20.25
C ALA A 229 35.85 -5.73 -19.10
N SER A 230 35.03 -6.56 -18.46
CA SER A 230 35.46 -7.44 -17.37
C SER A 230 36.39 -8.57 -17.83
N SER A 231 36.14 -9.16 -19.01
CA SER A 231 36.99 -10.20 -19.60
C SER A 231 38.35 -9.67 -20.03
N SER A 232 38.42 -8.39 -20.44
CA SER A 232 39.68 -7.72 -20.82
C SER A 232 40.57 -7.37 -19.62
N GLN A 233 40.01 -7.26 -18.41
CA GLN A 233 40.77 -7.01 -17.17
C GLN A 233 41.34 -8.30 -16.57
N ASN A 234 40.64 -9.44 -16.71
CA ASN A 234 41.11 -10.74 -16.19
C ASN A 234 42.21 -11.40 -17.05
N GLY A 235 42.41 -10.97 -18.30
CA GLY A 235 43.48 -11.49 -19.18
C GLY A 235 44.82 -10.76 -19.07
N LYS A 236 44.98 -9.83 -18.12
CA LYS A 236 46.20 -9.03 -17.90
C LYS A 236 46.92 -9.32 -16.57
N ASN A 237 46.50 -10.35 -15.85
CA ASN A 237 47.19 -10.87 -14.65
C ASN A 237 47.88 -12.19 -14.95
#